data_AF-A0A8C4SQQ5-F1
#
_entry.id   AF-A0A8C4SQQ5-F1
#
_cell.length_a   1.000
_cell.length_b   1.000
_cell.length_c   1.000
_cell.angle_alpha   90.00
_cell.angle_beta   90.00
_cell.angle_gamma   90.00
#
_symmetry.space_group_name_H-M   'P 1'
#
loop_
_entity.id
_entity.type
_entity.pdbx_description
1 polymer ?
#
loop_
_entity_poly.entity_id
_entity_poly.type
_entity_poly.pdbx_seq_one_letter_code
_entity_poly.pdbx_strand_id
1 'polypeptide(L)'
;MSHSGMRTSSTSTSYRRTFGAAPMFSPLSYSSVSRLSTSAGGSRLLGSSSPASSVRSVSYRVRSSTPAPRLNYEKVDFAVVDAMNQEFLTTRSNEKAELQELNDRFANFIEKVRYLEQQNAILVAELNQYKTQQEPNRASEIFQDELRELKRQLEVMGKERDRFQVERDNLAEDLALLKQRLDDETQKRLEAENNLVLFRKDVDDATLSRLELERKIESLMDEIEFLKKLHDEEIRDVQVNVQTQQLQVEVEAPKPDLTAALRDIRAQYETIAAKNVQESEEWYKSKFADLTDTANRNVEALRQAKQDANESRRQIQSLTCEIDALKSTNEALLRQMREMEDQFGLEVAGYQDNIGRLEQEIRHLKEEMARHLREYQDLLNVKMALDIEIATYRKLLEGEENAIFTKPHSTPGFTKSSKQQHVILLVQIHTEQ
;
A
#
# COMPACT_ATOMS: atom_id res chain seq x y z
N MET A 1 -35.29 -33.03 32.88
CA MET A 1 -34.47 -32.31 33.87
C MET A 1 -33.05 -32.81 33.68
N SER A 2 -32.19 -32.08 32.97
CA SER A 2 -31.29 -31.02 33.50
C SER A 2 -30.19 -31.63 34.38
N HIS A 3 -28.89 -31.53 34.10
CA HIS A 3 -28.13 -30.64 33.20
C HIS A 3 -27.05 -31.40 32.40
N SER A 4 -26.73 -30.92 31.19
CA SER A 4 -25.52 -31.29 30.45
C SER A 4 -24.53 -30.11 30.47
N GLY A 5 -23.30 -30.35 30.93
CA GLY A 5 -22.24 -29.34 30.99
C GLY A 5 -21.35 -29.41 29.75
N MET A 6 -21.55 -28.48 28.81
CA MET A 6 -20.68 -28.39 27.63
C MET A 6 -19.28 -27.87 28.03
N ARG A 7 -18.27 -28.72 27.93
CA ARG A 7 -16.87 -28.31 28.00
C ARG A 7 -16.35 -28.02 26.59
N THR A 8 -16.18 -26.76 26.25
CA THR A 8 -15.55 -26.32 25.00
C THR A 8 -14.03 -26.52 25.07
N SER A 9 -13.52 -27.57 24.44
CA SER A 9 -12.08 -27.77 24.27
C SER A 9 -11.53 -26.86 23.16
N SER A 10 -11.01 -25.70 23.55
CA SER A 10 -10.37 -24.76 22.62
C SER A 10 -8.96 -25.23 22.23
N THR A 11 -8.82 -25.83 21.05
CA THR A 11 -7.53 -26.28 20.50
C THR A 11 -6.69 -25.07 20.07
N SER A 12 -5.87 -24.52 20.97
CA SER A 12 -4.94 -23.43 20.64
C SER A 12 -3.75 -23.98 19.86
N THR A 13 -3.57 -23.54 18.61
CA THR A 13 -2.34 -23.80 17.84
C THR A 13 -1.09 -23.31 18.60
N SER A 14 -0.02 -24.09 18.53
CA SER A 14 1.26 -23.83 19.20
C SER A 14 1.95 -22.54 18.73
N TYR A 15 1.69 -22.13 17.50
CA TYR A 15 2.23 -20.89 16.89
C TYR A 15 1.88 -19.62 17.69
N ARG A 16 0.72 -19.60 18.35
CA ARG A 16 0.23 -18.42 19.09
C ARG A 16 0.94 -18.17 20.42
N ARG A 17 1.73 -19.13 20.92
CA ARG A 17 2.45 -19.03 22.20
C ARG A 17 3.86 -18.46 22.09
N THR A 18 4.50 -18.52 20.92
CA THR A 18 5.91 -18.14 20.74
C THR A 18 6.13 -16.79 20.09
N PHE A 19 5.18 -16.30 19.28
CA PHE A 19 5.32 -15.06 18.50
C PHE A 19 4.28 -13.97 18.79
N GLY A 20 3.42 -14.18 19.79
CA GLY A 20 2.36 -13.25 20.15
C GLY A 20 1.21 -13.20 19.13
N ALA A 21 0.24 -12.33 19.37
CA ALA A 21 -0.80 -12.02 18.39
C ALA A 21 -0.35 -10.85 17.53
N ALA A 22 -0.49 -10.96 16.20
CA ALA A 22 -0.34 -9.82 15.31
C ALA A 22 -1.34 -8.71 15.68
N PRO A 23 -0.98 -7.42 15.58
CA PRO A 23 -1.88 -6.33 15.91
C PRO A 23 -3.07 -6.34 14.96
N MET A 24 -4.28 -6.44 15.53
CA MET A 24 -5.52 -6.29 14.77
C MET A 24 -5.72 -4.80 14.44
N PHE A 25 -5.23 -4.38 13.28
CA PHE A 25 -5.63 -3.09 12.71
C PHE A 25 -7.09 -3.19 12.26
N SER A 26 -7.97 -2.52 13.01
CA SER A 26 -9.34 -2.28 12.58
C SER A 26 -9.34 -1.27 11.43
N PRO A 27 -10.16 -1.44 10.38
CA PRO A 27 -10.24 -0.47 9.29
C PRO A 27 -10.96 0.78 9.79
N LEU A 28 -10.21 1.85 10.10
CA LEU A 28 -10.81 3.16 10.36
C LEU A 28 -11.14 3.83 9.03
N SER A 29 -12.45 3.91 8.80
CA SER A 29 -13.14 4.59 7.71
C SER A 29 -12.45 5.89 7.25
N TYR A 30 -12.17 5.94 5.94
CA TYR A 30 -11.91 7.19 5.23
C TYR A 30 -13.20 8.02 5.17
N SER A 31 -13.16 9.26 5.64
CA SER A 31 -14.20 10.25 5.35
C SER A 31 -13.58 11.59 5.01
N SER A 32 -13.43 11.88 3.71
CA SER A 32 -13.04 13.21 3.24
C SER A 32 -14.27 14.11 3.07
N VAL A 33 -14.29 15.22 3.80
CA VAL A 33 -15.16 16.36 3.51
C VAL A 33 -14.35 17.66 3.52
N SER A 34 -14.16 18.22 2.34
CA SER A 34 -13.64 19.57 2.13
C SER A 34 -14.76 20.58 2.43
N ARG A 35 -14.57 21.56 3.33
CA ARG A 35 -15.23 22.88 3.24
C ARG A 35 -14.38 24.01 3.82
N LEU A 36 -14.23 25.06 3.02
CA LEU A 36 -13.74 26.37 3.38
C LEU A 36 -14.92 27.22 3.90
N SER A 37 -14.76 27.93 5.02
CA SER A 37 -15.54 29.17 5.29
C SER A 37 -15.01 29.95 6.49
N THR A 38 -14.41 31.11 6.21
CA THR A 38 -14.59 32.39 6.92
C THR A 38 -15.10 32.39 8.38
N SER A 39 -14.31 32.97 9.28
CA SER A 39 -14.85 34.01 10.17
C SER A 39 -13.80 35.11 10.40
N ALA A 40 -14.14 36.33 10.00
CA ALA A 40 -13.39 37.52 10.34
C ALA A 40 -14.08 38.22 11.51
N GLY A 41 -13.31 38.50 12.57
CA GLY A 41 -13.71 39.24 13.75
C GLY A 41 -12.48 39.31 14.64
N GLY A 42 -11.78 40.44 14.69
CA GLY A 42 -12.12 41.54 15.58
C GLY A 42 -11.33 41.36 16.88
N SER A 43 -10.54 42.31 17.38
CA SER A 43 -10.81 43.75 17.41
C SER A 43 -9.58 44.58 17.76
N ARG A 44 -9.47 45.79 17.20
CA ARG A 44 -9.10 47.09 17.84
C ARG A 44 -7.72 47.15 18.55
N LEU A 45 -6.83 48.13 18.31
CA LEU A 45 -6.81 49.55 18.75
C LEU A 45 -5.46 50.13 18.21
N LEU A 46 -5.20 51.42 17.92
CA LEU A 46 -5.91 52.72 17.89
C LEU A 46 -5.38 53.53 16.66
N GLY A 47 -5.94 54.68 16.25
CA GLY A 47 -5.57 56.05 16.67
C GLY A 47 -4.20 56.49 16.12
N SER A 48 -4.05 57.45 15.19
CA SER A 48 -4.64 58.81 15.15
C SER A 48 -4.91 59.26 13.70
N SER A 49 -6.15 59.56 13.32
CA SER A 49 -6.70 60.93 13.18
C SER A 49 -5.81 61.96 12.46
N SER A 50 -6.17 62.23 11.19
CA SER A 50 -5.82 63.41 10.39
C SER A 50 -6.62 64.66 10.87
N PRO A 51 -6.35 65.89 10.40
CA PRO A 51 -6.77 66.26 9.03
C PRO A 51 -5.80 67.16 8.25
N ALA A 52 -5.90 67.07 6.92
CA ALA A 52 -5.45 68.15 6.05
C ALA A 52 -6.50 69.29 6.05
N SER A 53 -6.05 70.54 6.22
CA SER A 53 -6.85 71.74 5.96
C SER A 53 -6.22 72.47 4.76
N SER A 54 -6.88 72.45 3.61
CA SER A 54 -7.83 73.48 3.18
C SER A 54 -7.22 74.88 3.08
N VAL A 55 -6.95 75.25 1.82
CA VAL A 55 -6.69 76.58 1.31
C VAL A 55 -7.59 77.67 1.92
N ARG A 56 -7.02 78.84 2.19
CA ARG A 56 -7.76 80.10 2.16
C ARG A 56 -6.88 81.24 1.64
N SER A 57 -7.15 81.65 0.41
CA SER A 57 -6.58 82.85 -0.18
C SER A 57 -7.16 84.11 0.48
N VAL A 58 -6.30 85.07 0.81
CA VAL A 58 -6.70 86.43 1.21
C VAL A 58 -5.93 87.42 0.36
N SER A 59 -6.56 87.85 -0.74
CA SER A 59 -6.02 88.82 -1.68
C SER A 59 -6.32 90.24 -1.20
N TYR A 60 -5.33 90.99 -0.71
CA TYR A 60 -5.50 92.41 -0.48
C TYR A 60 -5.33 93.20 -1.80
N ARG A 61 -6.44 93.39 -2.53
CA ARG A 61 -6.55 94.48 -3.49
C ARG A 61 -7.00 95.74 -2.76
N VAL A 62 -6.16 96.77 -2.72
CA VAL A 62 -6.61 98.14 -2.44
C VAL A 62 -6.40 98.97 -3.70
N ARG A 63 -7.51 99.44 -4.27
CA ARG A 63 -7.55 100.32 -5.44
C ARG A 63 -8.39 101.55 -5.09
N SER A 64 -7.73 102.67 -4.85
CA SER A 64 -8.23 104.04 -5.09
C SER A 64 -7.09 105.01 -4.79
N SER A 65 -6.68 105.99 -5.60
CA SER A 65 -7.37 106.77 -6.65
C SER A 65 -8.39 107.80 -6.13
N THR A 66 -7.90 108.80 -5.40
CA THR A 66 -8.56 110.09 -5.16
C THR A 66 -7.56 111.24 -5.42
N PRO A 67 -8.04 112.45 -5.82
CA PRO A 67 -7.22 113.40 -6.57
C PRO A 67 -6.45 114.40 -5.71
N ALA A 68 -5.40 115.00 -6.30
CA ALA A 68 -4.62 116.06 -5.67
C ALA A 68 -5.42 117.36 -5.52
N PRO A 69 -5.41 118.02 -4.34
CA PRO A 69 -5.88 119.39 -4.19
C PRO A 69 -4.82 120.36 -4.77
N ARG A 70 -5.27 121.36 -5.52
CA ARG A 70 -4.40 122.43 -6.02
C ARG A 70 -4.18 123.48 -4.93
N LEU A 71 -2.90 123.83 -4.76
CA LEU A 71 -2.34 125.09 -4.26
C LEU A 71 -3.26 126.05 -3.49
N ASN A 72 -2.87 126.36 -2.25
CA ASN A 72 -2.90 127.74 -1.79
C ASN A 72 -1.53 128.06 -1.15
N TYR A 73 -0.93 129.17 -1.56
CA TYR A 73 0.49 129.47 -1.30
C TYR A 73 0.60 130.58 -0.24
N GLU A 74 0.67 130.21 1.04
CA GLU A 74 1.20 131.11 2.08
C GLU A 74 1.62 130.35 3.35
N LYS A 75 2.81 130.67 3.86
CA LYS A 75 3.46 130.16 5.10
C LYS A 75 3.65 128.65 5.22
N VAL A 76 4.87 128.20 4.93
CA VAL A 76 5.40 126.89 5.31
C VAL A 76 5.65 126.88 6.83
N ASP A 77 4.92 126.04 7.57
CA ASP A 77 5.16 125.81 9.00
C ASP A 77 6.06 124.58 9.18
N PHE A 78 7.37 124.82 9.30
CA PHE A 78 8.40 123.78 9.27
C PHE A 78 8.29 122.77 10.43
N ALA A 79 7.68 123.13 11.55
CA ALA A 79 7.53 122.25 12.71
C ALA A 79 6.64 121.01 12.44
N VAL A 80 5.61 121.15 11.60
CA VAL A 80 4.69 120.05 11.27
C VAL A 80 5.33 119.06 10.29
N VAL A 81 6.14 119.57 9.35
CA VAL A 81 6.86 118.74 8.36
C VAL A 81 7.96 117.92 9.04
N ASP A 82 8.73 118.51 9.97
CA ASP A 82 9.74 117.77 10.73
C ASP A 82 9.12 116.71 11.64
N ALA A 83 7.96 116.97 12.26
CA ALA A 83 7.24 115.98 13.06
C ALA A 83 6.80 114.77 12.21
N MET A 84 6.20 114.99 11.03
CA MET A 84 5.83 113.91 10.11
C MET A 84 7.03 113.15 9.54
N ASN A 85 8.16 113.84 9.33
CA ASN A 85 9.39 113.21 8.84
C ASN A 85 10.08 112.37 9.93
N GLN A 86 10.08 112.83 11.19
CA GLN A 86 10.47 112.04 12.35
C GLN A 86 9.60 110.79 12.49
N GLU A 87 8.27 110.94 12.40
CA GLU A 87 7.34 109.80 12.46
C GLU A 87 7.61 108.79 11.33
N PHE A 88 7.80 109.24 10.08
CA PHE A 88 8.18 108.38 8.95
C PHE A 88 9.55 107.69 9.11
N LEU A 89 10.53 108.36 9.71
CA LEU A 89 11.82 107.75 10.05
C LEU A 89 11.67 106.69 11.14
N THR A 90 10.79 106.90 12.13
CA THR A 90 10.51 105.88 13.16
C THR A 90 9.74 104.68 12.61
N THR A 91 8.70 104.88 11.77
CA THR A 91 7.98 103.76 11.16
C THR A 91 8.88 102.96 10.24
N ARG A 92 9.69 103.62 9.40
CA ARG A 92 10.68 102.94 8.53
C ARG A 92 11.80 102.24 9.32
N SER A 93 12.18 102.78 10.48
CA SER A 93 13.13 102.11 11.40
C SER A 93 12.51 100.85 12.02
N ASN A 94 11.24 100.92 12.42
CA ASN A 94 10.49 99.79 12.96
C ASN A 94 10.23 98.72 11.89
N GLU A 95 9.77 99.07 10.69
CA GLU A 95 9.63 98.15 9.55
C GLU A 95 10.97 97.48 9.20
N LYS A 96 12.08 98.22 9.24
CA LYS A 96 13.42 97.66 9.03
C LYS A 96 13.79 96.66 10.15
N ALA A 97 13.45 96.96 11.40
CA ALA A 97 13.69 96.07 12.53
C ALA A 97 12.84 94.78 12.44
N GLU A 98 11.55 94.90 12.09
CA GLU A 98 10.65 93.77 11.85
C GLU A 98 11.11 92.90 10.67
N LEU A 99 11.51 93.51 9.56
CA LEU A 99 12.10 92.79 8.41
C LEU A 99 13.43 92.13 8.77
N GLN A 100 14.24 92.74 9.66
CA GLN A 100 15.48 92.14 10.12
C GLN A 100 15.22 90.96 11.06
N GLU A 101 14.28 91.07 12.01
CA GLU A 101 13.87 89.95 12.87
C GLU A 101 13.27 88.80 12.03
N LEU A 102 12.47 89.12 11.01
CA LEU A 102 11.92 88.12 10.09
C LEU A 102 13.03 87.43 9.28
N ASN A 103 14.05 88.18 8.84
CA ASN A 103 15.20 87.64 8.13
C ASN A 103 16.07 86.77 9.04
N ASP A 104 16.31 87.18 10.29
CA ASP A 104 17.01 86.38 11.30
C ASP A 104 16.24 85.08 11.60
N ARG A 105 14.90 85.13 11.67
CA ARG A 105 14.05 83.93 11.76
C ARG A 105 14.15 83.04 10.51
N PHE A 106 14.22 83.60 9.30
CA PHE A 106 14.45 82.84 8.07
C PHE A 106 15.85 82.22 8.00
N ALA A 107 16.89 82.93 8.43
CA ALA A 107 18.26 82.40 8.52
C ALA A 107 18.30 81.18 9.45
N ASN A 108 17.72 81.29 10.65
CA ASN A 108 17.56 80.16 11.58
C ASN A 108 16.76 79.00 10.96
N PHE A 109 15.72 79.27 10.16
CA PHE A 109 14.96 78.22 9.47
C PHE A 109 15.77 77.54 8.37
N ILE A 110 16.57 78.28 7.60
CA ILE A 110 17.46 77.75 6.56
C ILE A 110 18.57 76.90 7.19
N GLU A 111 19.16 77.34 8.30
CA GLU A 111 20.12 76.53 9.08
C GLU A 111 19.47 75.26 9.61
N LYS A 112 18.23 75.34 10.12
CA LYS A 112 17.50 74.16 10.59
C LYS A 112 17.18 73.18 9.47
N VAL A 113 16.79 73.66 8.28
CA VAL A 113 16.58 72.83 7.08
C VAL A 113 17.89 72.16 6.66
N ARG A 114 19.01 72.90 6.54
CA ARG A 114 20.32 72.32 6.20
C ARG A 114 20.77 71.26 7.21
N TYR A 115 20.55 71.50 8.51
CA TYR A 115 20.83 70.52 9.56
C TYR A 115 19.98 69.25 9.39
N LEU A 116 18.69 69.38 9.09
CA LEU A 116 17.79 68.25 8.85
C LEU A 116 18.10 67.51 7.52
N GLU A 117 18.52 68.22 6.48
CA GLU A 117 19.01 67.65 5.22
C GLU A 117 20.31 66.86 5.45
N GLN A 118 21.24 67.41 6.22
CA GLN A 118 22.49 66.72 6.59
C GLN A 118 22.21 65.48 7.46
N GLN A 119 21.30 65.57 8.44
CA GLN A 119 20.87 64.42 9.22
C GLN A 119 20.19 63.35 8.36
N ASN A 120 19.30 63.74 7.44
CA ASN A 120 18.69 62.80 6.50
C ASN A 120 19.73 62.16 5.57
N ALA A 121 20.73 62.90 5.09
CA ALA A 121 21.80 62.33 4.27
C ALA A 121 22.62 61.28 5.03
N ILE A 122 22.93 61.54 6.31
CA ILE A 122 23.60 60.58 7.20
C ILE A 122 22.71 59.35 7.44
N LEU A 123 21.44 59.54 7.84
CA LEU A 123 20.49 58.45 8.09
C LEU A 123 20.25 57.59 6.84
N VAL A 124 20.21 58.18 5.64
CA VAL A 124 20.10 57.45 4.37
C VAL A 124 21.38 56.65 4.08
N ALA A 125 22.56 57.22 4.37
CA ALA A 125 23.83 56.51 4.21
C ALA A 125 23.93 55.31 5.19
N GLU A 126 23.60 55.51 6.46
CA GLU A 126 23.53 54.45 7.48
C GLU A 126 22.51 53.37 7.09
N LEU A 127 21.31 53.74 6.64
CA LEU A 127 20.26 52.81 6.21
C LEU A 127 20.70 51.99 4.98
N ASN A 128 21.44 52.58 4.05
CA ASN A 128 22.03 51.87 2.90
C ASN A 128 23.21 50.97 3.32
N GLN A 129 24.00 51.37 4.33
CA GLN A 129 25.04 50.53 4.91
C GLN A 129 24.44 49.31 5.61
N TYR A 130 23.39 49.49 6.43
CA TYR A 130 22.67 48.39 7.07
C TYR A 130 22.03 47.45 6.04
N LYS A 131 21.42 47.97 4.97
CA LYS A 131 20.89 47.12 3.87
C LYS A 131 21.96 46.32 3.15
N THR A 132 23.17 46.86 2.98
CA THR A 132 24.30 46.16 2.36
C THR A 132 24.93 45.14 3.31
N GLN A 133 24.96 45.41 4.62
CA GLN A 133 25.47 44.48 5.64
C GLN A 133 24.47 43.38 6.01
N GLN A 134 23.18 43.64 5.85
CA GLN A 134 22.10 42.67 6.04
C GLN A 134 22.02 41.75 4.81
N GLU A 135 23.05 40.91 4.65
CA GLU A 135 23.10 39.76 3.73
C GLU A 135 21.83 38.91 3.88
N PRO A 136 20.79 39.07 3.03
CA PRO A 136 19.49 38.43 3.27
C PRO A 136 19.53 36.94 2.93
N ASN A 137 20.54 36.54 2.18
CA ASN A 137 20.58 35.27 1.48
C ASN A 137 21.47 34.24 2.16
N ARG A 138 22.55 34.61 2.87
CA ARG A 138 23.54 33.63 3.38
C ARG A 138 22.93 32.56 4.29
N ALA A 139 22.02 32.92 5.19
CA ALA A 139 21.33 31.94 6.04
C ALA A 139 20.36 31.07 5.22
N SER A 140 19.62 31.68 4.27
CA SER A 140 18.73 30.96 3.36
C SER A 140 19.48 30.01 2.44
N GLU A 141 20.67 30.37 1.98
CA GLU A 141 21.53 29.59 1.10
C GLU A 141 22.06 28.35 1.83
N ILE A 142 22.56 28.50 3.06
CA ILE A 142 22.96 27.37 3.92
C ILE A 142 21.79 26.41 4.14
N PHE A 143 20.60 26.90 4.50
CA PHE A 143 19.43 26.03 4.66
C PHE A 143 18.98 25.38 3.33
N GLN A 144 19.19 26.03 2.19
CA GLN A 144 18.91 25.44 0.87
C GLN A 144 19.96 24.40 0.45
N ASP A 145 21.23 24.57 0.82
CA ASP A 145 22.29 23.57 0.66
C ASP A 145 22.01 22.34 1.54
N GLU A 146 21.70 22.53 2.82
CA GLU A 146 21.31 21.46 3.74
C GLU A 146 20.06 20.71 3.25
N LEU A 147 19.04 21.43 2.77
CA LEU A 147 17.84 20.82 2.20
C LEU A 147 18.14 20.03 0.91
N ARG A 148 19.06 20.52 0.06
CA ARG A 148 19.51 19.79 -1.14
C ARG A 148 20.27 18.52 -0.77
N GLU A 149 21.16 18.59 0.21
CA GLU A 149 21.94 17.43 0.66
C GLU A 149 21.04 16.38 1.36
N LEU A 150 20.10 16.80 2.20
CA LEU A 150 19.12 15.90 2.83
C LEU A 150 18.22 15.23 1.78
N LYS A 151 17.80 15.95 0.73
CA LYS A 151 17.06 15.34 -0.40
C LYS A 151 17.92 14.33 -1.15
N ARG A 152 19.18 14.66 -1.44
CA ARG A 152 20.13 13.74 -2.09
C ARG A 152 20.36 12.47 -1.26
N GLN A 153 20.48 12.59 0.07
CA GLN A 153 20.58 11.46 0.98
C GLN A 153 19.30 10.62 0.97
N LEU A 154 18.12 11.25 1.02
CA LEU A 154 16.83 10.55 0.93
C LEU A 154 16.70 9.75 -0.39
N GLU A 155 17.12 10.32 -1.52
CA GLU A 155 17.12 9.64 -2.82
C GLU A 155 18.09 8.45 -2.87
N VAL A 156 19.28 8.56 -2.26
CA VAL A 156 20.24 7.46 -2.17
C VAL A 156 19.69 6.35 -1.28
N MET A 157 19.21 6.67 -0.08
CA MET A 157 18.58 5.71 0.83
C MET A 157 17.33 5.05 0.22
N GLY A 158 16.56 5.79 -0.59
CA GLY A 158 15.44 5.27 -1.35
C GLY A 158 15.87 4.21 -2.38
N LYS A 159 16.89 4.52 -3.19
CA LYS A 159 17.47 3.58 -4.17
C LYS A 159 18.06 2.34 -3.50
N GLU A 160 18.74 2.50 -2.37
CA GLU A 160 19.27 1.37 -1.59
C GLU A 160 18.17 0.50 -0.99
N ARG A 161 17.12 1.11 -0.42
CA ARG A 161 15.92 0.39 0.06
C ARG A 161 15.28 -0.40 -1.08
N ASP A 162 15.07 0.23 -2.24
CA ASP A 162 14.40 -0.41 -3.38
C ASP A 162 15.24 -1.54 -3.95
N ARG A 163 16.57 -1.40 -3.97
CA ARG A 163 17.51 -2.47 -4.29
C ARG A 163 17.41 -3.63 -3.29
N PHE A 164 17.48 -3.37 -1.98
CA PHE A 164 17.38 -4.42 -0.96
C PHE A 164 16.01 -5.10 -0.96
N GLN A 165 14.95 -4.38 -1.33
CA GLN A 165 13.61 -4.93 -1.50
C GLN A 165 13.59 -5.94 -2.65
N VAL A 166 14.17 -5.63 -3.81
CA VAL A 166 14.31 -6.57 -4.94
C VAL A 166 15.20 -7.76 -4.57
N GLU A 167 16.34 -7.54 -3.90
CA GLU A 167 17.21 -8.63 -3.42
C GLU A 167 16.46 -9.55 -2.42
N ARG A 168 15.62 -8.99 -1.54
CA ARG A 168 14.78 -9.74 -0.59
C ARG A 168 13.70 -10.56 -1.30
N ASP A 169 13.04 -9.99 -2.32
CA ASP A 169 11.98 -10.67 -3.05
C ASP A 169 12.55 -11.81 -3.92
N ASN A 170 13.67 -11.59 -4.62
CA ASN A 170 14.40 -12.65 -5.34
C ASN A 170 14.81 -13.81 -4.41
N LEU A 171 15.37 -13.50 -3.23
CA LEU A 171 15.73 -14.52 -2.24
C LEU A 171 14.51 -15.26 -1.66
N ALA A 172 13.34 -14.62 -1.61
CA ALA A 172 12.10 -15.27 -1.20
C ALA A 172 11.58 -16.24 -2.27
N GLU A 173 11.69 -15.89 -3.56
CA GLU A 173 11.39 -16.78 -4.69
C GLU A 173 12.34 -17.98 -4.73
N ASP A 174 13.66 -17.76 -4.63
CA ASP A 174 14.66 -18.85 -4.56
C ASP A 174 14.38 -19.80 -3.39
N LEU A 175 14.04 -19.27 -2.21
CA LEU A 175 13.71 -20.05 -1.02
C LEU A 175 12.41 -20.86 -1.23
N ALA A 176 11.41 -20.30 -1.90
CA ALA A 176 10.19 -21.01 -2.25
C ALA A 176 10.45 -22.16 -3.24
N LEU A 177 11.25 -21.93 -4.29
CA LEU A 177 11.66 -22.95 -5.25
C LEU A 177 12.47 -24.08 -4.59
N LEU A 178 13.39 -23.73 -3.68
CA LEU A 178 14.17 -24.71 -2.92
C LEU A 178 13.30 -25.55 -1.96
N LYS A 179 12.28 -24.95 -1.34
CA LYS A 179 11.28 -25.68 -0.54
C LYS A 179 10.48 -26.65 -1.40
N GLN A 180 9.90 -26.18 -2.50
CA GLN A 180 9.16 -27.05 -3.43
C GLN A 180 10.01 -28.23 -3.90
N ARG A 181 11.27 -27.97 -4.29
CA ARG A 181 12.20 -29.03 -4.70
C ARG A 181 12.56 -30.00 -3.57
N LEU A 182 12.65 -29.52 -2.33
CA LEU A 182 12.85 -30.38 -1.16
C LEU A 182 11.62 -31.29 -0.95
N ASP A 183 10.42 -30.70 -0.98
CA ASP A 183 9.17 -31.43 -0.80
C ASP A 183 9.01 -32.51 -1.89
N ASP A 184 9.21 -32.17 -3.17
CA ASP A 184 9.22 -33.10 -4.31
C ASP A 184 10.22 -34.27 -4.10
N GLU A 185 11.42 -33.99 -3.59
CA GLU A 185 12.44 -35.01 -3.38
C GLU A 185 12.14 -35.88 -2.15
N THR A 186 11.53 -35.32 -1.09
CA THR A 186 11.05 -36.11 0.05
C THR A 186 9.91 -37.04 -0.36
N GLN A 187 9.02 -36.60 -1.24
CA GLN A 187 7.93 -37.43 -1.78
C GLN A 187 8.48 -38.59 -2.61
N LYS A 188 9.40 -38.34 -3.56
CA LYS A 188 10.07 -39.41 -4.33
C LYS A 188 10.81 -40.40 -3.43
N ARG A 189 11.48 -39.92 -2.37
CA ARG A 189 12.15 -40.80 -1.40
C ARG A 189 11.14 -41.70 -0.67
N LEU A 190 10.00 -41.16 -0.23
CA LEU A 190 8.94 -41.94 0.43
C LEU A 190 8.31 -42.97 -0.52
N GLU A 191 8.10 -42.61 -1.79
CA GLU A 191 7.62 -43.53 -2.83
C GLU A 191 8.64 -44.65 -3.10
N ALA A 192 9.93 -44.33 -3.21
CA ALA A 192 11.00 -45.32 -3.35
C ALA A 192 11.12 -46.25 -2.13
N GLU A 193 10.99 -45.72 -0.92
CA GLU A 193 10.99 -46.51 0.32
C GLU A 193 9.78 -47.45 0.41
N ASN A 194 8.59 -47.00 0.02
CA ASN A 194 7.39 -47.83 -0.06
C ASN A 194 7.58 -48.96 -1.10
N ASN A 195 8.04 -48.62 -2.31
CA ASN A 195 8.34 -49.60 -3.36
C ASN A 195 9.39 -50.64 -2.92
N LEU A 196 10.41 -50.24 -2.15
CA LEU A 196 11.39 -51.16 -1.57
C LEU A 196 10.74 -52.14 -0.58
N VAL A 197 9.84 -51.65 0.29
CA VAL A 197 9.10 -52.51 1.22
C VAL A 197 8.19 -53.50 0.48
N LEU A 198 7.53 -53.06 -0.60
CA LEU A 198 6.71 -53.93 -1.46
C LEU A 198 7.58 -55.00 -2.15
N PHE A 199 8.67 -54.62 -2.81
CA PHE A 199 9.57 -55.59 -3.46
C PHE A 199 10.20 -56.57 -2.47
N ARG A 200 10.46 -56.14 -1.22
CA ARG A 200 10.94 -57.04 -0.18
C ARG A 200 9.88 -58.09 0.17
N LYS A 201 8.61 -57.70 0.30
CA LYS A 201 7.50 -58.63 0.48
C LYS A 201 7.37 -59.57 -0.72
N ASP A 202 7.44 -59.07 -1.94
CA ASP A 202 7.35 -59.90 -3.16
C ASP A 202 8.49 -60.94 -3.22
N VAL A 203 9.70 -60.58 -2.78
CA VAL A 203 10.82 -61.52 -2.61
C VAL A 203 10.54 -62.55 -1.52
N ASP A 204 10.05 -62.13 -0.36
CA ASP A 204 9.70 -63.05 0.74
C ASP A 204 8.60 -64.05 0.29
N ASP A 205 7.51 -63.57 -0.33
CA ASP A 205 6.42 -64.39 -0.89
C ASP A 205 6.92 -65.35 -2.00
N ALA A 206 7.84 -64.90 -2.86
CA ALA A 206 8.49 -65.75 -3.86
C ALA A 206 9.41 -66.80 -3.23
N THR A 207 10.12 -66.49 -2.14
CA THR A 207 10.95 -67.48 -1.43
C THR A 207 10.11 -68.54 -0.72
N LEU A 208 8.97 -68.16 -0.14
CA LEU A 208 8.00 -69.12 0.42
C LEU A 208 7.46 -70.05 -0.67
N SER A 209 7.03 -69.49 -1.80
CA SER A 209 6.57 -70.26 -2.96
C SER A 209 7.64 -71.24 -3.48
N ARG A 210 8.92 -70.82 -3.49
CA ARG A 210 10.05 -71.68 -3.87
C ARG A 210 10.24 -72.84 -2.88
N LEU A 211 10.21 -72.56 -1.57
CA LEU A 211 10.37 -73.57 -0.51
C LEU A 211 9.21 -74.58 -0.49
N GLU A 212 7.98 -74.15 -0.80
CA GLU A 212 6.83 -75.04 -0.95
C GLU A 212 6.99 -75.99 -2.15
N LEU A 213 7.49 -75.49 -3.28
CA LEU A 213 7.81 -76.31 -4.44
C LEU A 213 8.98 -77.27 -4.18
N GLU A 214 10.03 -76.83 -3.49
CA GLU A 214 11.16 -77.67 -3.07
C GLU A 214 10.69 -78.83 -2.20
N ARG A 215 9.90 -78.56 -1.15
CA ARG A 215 9.27 -79.60 -0.31
C ARG A 215 8.36 -80.53 -1.11
N LYS A 216 7.66 -80.02 -2.13
CA LYS A 216 6.79 -80.86 -2.96
C LYS A 216 7.61 -81.77 -3.88
N ILE A 217 8.77 -81.32 -4.36
CA ILE A 217 9.73 -82.15 -5.10
C ILE A 217 10.30 -83.24 -4.18
N GLU A 218 10.77 -82.88 -2.98
CA GLU A 218 11.26 -83.85 -1.97
C GLU A 218 10.21 -84.93 -1.67
N SER A 219 8.98 -84.53 -1.33
CA SER A 219 7.86 -85.45 -1.09
C SER A 219 7.54 -86.37 -2.28
N LEU A 220 7.70 -85.89 -3.52
CA LEU A 220 7.49 -86.71 -4.72
C LEU A 220 8.68 -87.65 -4.99
N MET A 221 9.90 -87.24 -4.62
CA MET A 221 11.08 -88.11 -4.70
C MET A 221 11.01 -89.25 -3.67
N ASP A 222 10.60 -88.96 -2.44
CA ASP A 222 10.36 -89.95 -1.39
C ASP A 222 9.30 -90.98 -1.82
N GLU A 223 8.19 -90.51 -2.40
CA GLU A 223 7.13 -91.37 -2.96
C GLU A 223 7.65 -92.26 -4.10
N ILE A 224 8.46 -91.70 -5.02
CA ILE A 224 9.09 -92.48 -6.10
C ILE A 224 10.06 -93.52 -5.54
N GLU A 225 10.82 -93.21 -4.49
CA GLU A 225 11.74 -94.16 -3.86
C GLU A 225 10.99 -95.26 -3.09
N PHE A 226 9.89 -94.90 -2.42
CA PHE A 226 8.98 -95.86 -1.78
C PHE A 226 8.37 -96.82 -2.81
N LEU A 227 7.80 -96.30 -3.89
CA LEU A 227 7.22 -97.12 -4.97
C LEU A 227 8.25 -98.03 -5.64
N LYS A 228 9.51 -97.59 -5.80
CA LYS A 228 10.60 -98.45 -6.29
C LYS A 228 10.92 -99.57 -5.31
N LYS A 229 11.07 -99.28 -4.02
CA LYS A 229 11.33 -100.30 -2.99
C LYS A 229 10.20 -101.33 -2.93
N LEU A 230 8.96 -100.87 -2.96
CA LEU A 230 7.77 -101.72 -3.01
C LEU A 230 7.79 -102.63 -4.26
N HIS A 231 8.09 -102.08 -5.43
CA HIS A 231 8.19 -102.87 -6.66
C HIS A 231 9.35 -103.88 -6.64
N ASP A 232 10.51 -103.51 -6.08
CA ASP A 232 11.63 -104.43 -5.88
C ASP A 232 11.30 -105.54 -4.86
N GLU A 233 10.42 -105.28 -3.89
CA GLU A 233 9.86 -106.28 -2.97
C GLU A 233 8.87 -107.20 -3.67
N GLU A 234 7.89 -106.66 -4.41
CA GLU A 234 6.94 -107.43 -5.21
C GLU A 234 7.65 -108.32 -6.25
N ILE A 235 8.68 -107.81 -6.94
CA ILE A 235 9.49 -108.62 -7.86
C ILE A 235 10.19 -109.75 -7.11
N ARG A 236 10.80 -109.48 -5.95
CA ARG A 236 11.45 -110.51 -5.12
C ARG A 236 10.45 -111.57 -4.68
N ASP A 237 9.27 -111.18 -4.20
CA ASP A 237 8.23 -112.09 -3.77
C ASP A 237 7.69 -112.92 -4.95
N VAL A 238 7.48 -112.33 -6.12
CA VAL A 238 7.13 -113.08 -7.35
C VAL A 238 8.25 -114.03 -7.77
N GLN A 239 9.51 -113.61 -7.70
CA GLN A 239 10.66 -114.43 -8.09
C GLN A 239 10.90 -115.59 -7.13
N VAL A 240 10.70 -115.37 -5.82
CA VAL A 240 10.66 -116.42 -4.79
C VAL A 240 9.46 -117.34 -5.02
N ASN A 241 8.27 -116.81 -5.29
CA ASN A 241 7.09 -117.63 -5.60
C ASN A 241 7.31 -118.51 -6.84
N VAL A 242 7.94 -117.99 -7.91
CA VAL A 242 8.28 -118.76 -9.11
C VAL A 242 9.33 -119.83 -8.80
N GLN A 243 10.39 -119.53 -8.03
CA GLN A 243 11.36 -120.54 -7.61
C GLN A 243 10.75 -121.59 -6.68
N THR A 244 9.84 -121.19 -5.79
CA THR A 244 9.16 -122.08 -4.85
C THR A 244 8.16 -122.97 -5.58
N GLN A 245 7.43 -122.44 -6.57
CA GLN A 245 6.59 -123.25 -7.48
C GLN A 245 7.41 -124.17 -8.41
N GLN A 246 8.68 -123.85 -8.69
CA GLN A 246 9.60 -124.74 -9.39
C GLN A 246 10.26 -125.80 -8.48
N LEU A 247 10.21 -125.63 -7.15
CA LEU A 247 10.86 -126.53 -6.18
C LEU A 247 9.88 -127.25 -5.23
N GLN A 248 8.58 -126.92 -5.24
CA GLN A 248 7.54 -127.67 -4.54
C GLN A 248 7.01 -128.84 -5.38
N VAL A 249 7.90 -129.80 -5.64
CA VAL A 249 7.51 -131.18 -5.88
C VAL A 249 7.72 -131.94 -4.56
N GLU A 250 6.61 -132.45 -4.02
CA GLU A 250 6.56 -133.63 -3.14
C GLU A 250 7.35 -133.59 -1.80
N VAL A 251 6.74 -133.03 -0.74
CA VAL A 251 6.93 -133.52 0.65
C VAL A 251 5.60 -133.48 1.40
N GLU A 252 5.05 -134.66 1.72
CA GLU A 252 3.96 -134.78 2.70
C GLU A 252 4.50 -134.55 4.12
N ALA A 253 3.94 -133.57 4.83
CA ALA A 253 4.24 -133.33 6.25
C ALA A 253 3.01 -133.71 7.13
N PRO A 254 3.22 -134.35 8.30
CA PRO A 254 2.13 -134.95 9.07
C PRO A 254 1.24 -133.90 9.72
N LYS A 255 -0.07 -134.21 9.80
CA LYS A 255 -1.13 -133.35 10.34
C LYS A 255 -0.74 -132.67 11.67
N PRO A 256 -0.52 -131.34 11.69
CA PRO A 256 -0.62 -130.58 12.93
C PRO A 256 -2.10 -130.49 13.35
N ASP A 257 -2.38 -130.08 14.59
CA ASP A 257 -3.77 -129.88 15.05
C ASP A 257 -4.44 -128.75 14.27
N LEU A 258 -5.15 -129.13 13.21
CA LEU A 258 -5.88 -128.25 12.31
C LEU A 258 -6.88 -127.37 13.07
N THR A 259 -7.39 -127.85 14.21
CA THR A 259 -8.31 -127.14 15.09
C THR A 259 -7.66 -125.93 15.76
N ALA A 260 -6.38 -126.02 16.10
CA ALA A 260 -5.61 -124.91 16.66
C ALA A 260 -5.22 -123.91 15.57
N ALA A 261 -4.71 -124.38 14.42
CA ALA A 261 -4.34 -123.52 13.30
C ALA A 261 -5.54 -122.75 12.72
N LEU A 262 -6.71 -123.40 12.56
CA LEU A 262 -7.93 -122.72 12.10
C LEU A 262 -8.48 -121.73 13.14
N ARG A 263 -8.28 -121.97 14.45
CA ARG A 263 -8.59 -120.99 15.49
C ARG A 263 -7.66 -119.79 15.43
N ASP A 264 -6.37 -120.00 15.23
CA ASP A 264 -5.38 -118.92 15.17
C ASP A 264 -5.54 -118.06 13.91
N ILE A 265 -5.73 -118.68 12.74
CA ILE A 265 -6.08 -117.98 11.49
C ILE A 265 -7.36 -117.15 11.67
N ARG A 266 -8.39 -117.71 12.32
CA ARG A 266 -9.63 -116.97 12.60
C ARG A 266 -9.40 -115.79 13.53
N ALA A 267 -8.62 -115.95 14.60
CA ALA A 267 -8.27 -114.87 15.52
C ALA A 267 -7.45 -113.76 14.84
N GLN A 268 -6.53 -114.13 13.93
CA GLN A 268 -5.80 -113.17 13.10
C GLN A 268 -6.74 -112.42 12.15
N TYR A 269 -7.67 -113.11 11.46
CA TYR A 269 -8.67 -112.44 10.62
C TYR A 269 -9.62 -111.54 11.41
N GLU A 270 -10.07 -111.94 12.59
CA GLU A 270 -10.90 -111.10 13.49
C GLU A 270 -10.10 -109.87 13.95
N THR A 271 -8.80 -110.01 14.25
CA THR A 271 -7.90 -108.90 14.61
C THR A 271 -7.67 -107.95 13.44
N ILE A 272 -7.41 -108.47 12.23
CA ILE A 272 -7.21 -107.67 11.01
C ILE A 272 -8.49 -106.94 10.62
N ALA A 273 -9.66 -107.59 10.73
CA ALA A 273 -10.95 -106.96 10.46
C ALA A 273 -11.27 -105.85 11.47
N ALA A 274 -11.05 -106.09 12.77
CA ALA A 274 -11.22 -105.07 13.81
C ALA A 274 -10.27 -103.87 13.59
N LYS A 275 -9.00 -104.14 13.26
CA LYS A 275 -8.00 -103.12 12.95
C LYS A 275 -8.38 -102.31 11.70
N ASN A 276 -8.83 -102.97 10.63
CA ASN A 276 -9.26 -102.30 9.40
C ASN A 276 -10.47 -101.37 9.65
N VAL A 277 -11.44 -101.81 10.45
CA VAL A 277 -12.57 -100.97 10.86
C VAL A 277 -12.08 -99.76 11.66
N GLN A 278 -11.22 -99.97 12.66
CA GLN A 278 -10.65 -98.86 13.46
C GLN A 278 -9.87 -97.87 12.60
N GLU A 279 -8.97 -98.34 11.74
CA GLU A 279 -8.17 -97.49 10.83
C GLU A 279 -9.08 -96.72 9.86
N SER A 280 -10.16 -97.35 9.36
CA SER A 280 -11.14 -96.65 8.52
C SER A 280 -11.88 -95.56 9.31
N GLU A 281 -12.31 -95.82 10.55
CA GLU A 281 -12.97 -94.83 11.40
C GLU A 281 -12.04 -93.66 11.74
N GLU A 282 -10.77 -93.93 12.07
CA GLU A 282 -9.77 -92.91 12.37
C GLU A 282 -9.45 -92.07 11.13
N TRP A 283 -9.35 -92.71 9.95
CA TRP A 283 -9.19 -92.02 8.67
C TRP A 283 -10.37 -91.11 8.36
N TYR A 284 -11.62 -91.59 8.52
CA TYR A 284 -12.82 -90.76 8.33
C TYR A 284 -12.86 -89.62 9.35
N LYS A 285 -12.61 -89.88 10.64
CA LYS A 285 -12.57 -88.83 11.69
C LYS A 285 -11.54 -87.76 11.37
N SER A 286 -10.34 -88.15 10.94
CA SER A 286 -9.28 -87.24 10.50
C SER A 286 -9.71 -86.41 9.28
N LYS A 287 -10.31 -87.05 8.26
CA LYS A 287 -10.81 -86.32 7.08
C LYS A 287 -11.98 -85.38 7.39
N PHE A 288 -12.87 -85.73 8.30
CA PHE A 288 -13.91 -84.82 8.77
C PHE A 288 -13.33 -83.65 9.57
N ALA A 289 -12.31 -83.88 10.39
CA ALA A 289 -11.58 -82.81 11.08
C ALA A 289 -10.90 -81.86 10.08
N ASP A 290 -10.10 -82.38 9.14
CA ASP A 290 -9.44 -81.59 8.07
C ASP A 290 -10.44 -80.71 7.30
N LEU A 291 -11.58 -81.28 6.88
CA LEU A 291 -12.63 -80.57 6.14
C LEU A 291 -13.32 -79.51 7.00
N THR A 292 -13.55 -79.79 8.29
CA THR A 292 -14.13 -78.82 9.23
C THR A 292 -13.17 -77.67 9.49
N ASP A 293 -11.89 -77.97 9.70
CA ASP A 293 -10.83 -77.00 9.94
C ASP A 293 -10.57 -76.09 8.73
N THR A 294 -10.56 -76.66 7.52
CA THR A 294 -10.43 -75.88 6.28
C THR A 294 -11.68 -75.03 6.01
N ALA A 295 -12.88 -75.54 6.29
CA ALA A 295 -14.11 -74.74 6.26
C ALA A 295 -14.06 -73.56 7.26
N ASN A 296 -13.63 -73.80 8.50
CA ASN A 296 -13.48 -72.77 9.52
C ASN A 296 -12.47 -71.69 9.11
N ARG A 297 -11.30 -72.08 8.56
CA ARG A 297 -10.30 -71.13 8.03
C ARG A 297 -10.87 -70.29 6.87
N ASN A 298 -11.64 -70.90 5.96
CA ASN A 298 -12.30 -70.19 4.87
C ASN A 298 -13.37 -69.20 5.37
N VAL A 299 -14.15 -69.57 6.40
CA VAL A 299 -15.13 -68.67 7.04
C VAL A 299 -14.44 -67.47 7.69
N GLU A 300 -13.33 -67.69 8.40
CA GLU A 300 -12.60 -66.60 9.06
C GLU A 300 -11.88 -65.70 8.05
N ALA A 301 -11.28 -66.25 6.99
CA ALA A 301 -10.73 -65.46 5.89
C ALA A 301 -11.80 -64.59 5.21
N LEU A 302 -13.00 -65.14 5.00
CA LEU A 302 -14.14 -64.40 4.43
C LEU A 302 -14.72 -63.36 5.42
N ARG A 303 -14.63 -63.60 6.73
CA ARG A 303 -14.97 -62.62 7.78
C ARG A 303 -13.97 -61.46 7.75
N GLN A 304 -12.67 -61.74 7.66
CA GLN A 304 -11.62 -60.73 7.61
C GLN A 304 -11.72 -59.89 6.32
N ALA A 305 -11.82 -60.52 5.14
CA ALA A 305 -11.98 -59.80 3.88
C ALA A 305 -13.23 -58.89 3.86
N LYS A 306 -14.32 -59.29 4.53
CA LYS A 306 -15.50 -58.43 4.75
C LYS A 306 -15.22 -57.28 5.70
N GLN A 307 -14.41 -57.48 6.74
CA GLN A 307 -14.01 -56.40 7.66
C GLN A 307 -13.15 -55.36 6.93
N ASP A 308 -12.14 -55.82 6.20
CA ASP A 308 -11.22 -54.96 5.43
C ASP A 308 -11.97 -54.15 4.36
N ALA A 309 -12.88 -54.79 3.61
CA ALA A 309 -13.73 -54.11 2.63
C ALA A 309 -14.66 -53.05 3.27
N ASN A 310 -15.17 -53.29 4.48
CA ASN A 310 -15.97 -52.31 5.22
C ASN A 310 -15.10 -51.15 5.74
N GLU A 311 -13.86 -51.40 6.12
CA GLU A 311 -12.91 -50.36 6.53
C GLU A 311 -12.48 -49.49 5.35
N SER A 312 -12.09 -50.08 4.21
CA SER A 312 -11.82 -49.34 2.97
C SER A 312 -13.02 -48.48 2.56
N ARG A 313 -14.25 -49.00 2.68
CA ARG A 313 -15.48 -48.22 2.41
C ARG A 313 -15.63 -47.02 3.37
N ARG A 314 -15.30 -47.17 4.66
CA ARG A 314 -15.32 -46.05 5.63
C ARG A 314 -14.24 -45.02 5.32
N GLN A 315 -13.04 -45.44 4.95
CA GLN A 315 -11.95 -44.55 4.54
C GLN A 315 -12.34 -43.73 3.31
N ILE A 316 -12.91 -44.36 2.27
CA ILE A 316 -13.45 -43.69 1.08
C ILE A 316 -14.51 -42.65 1.46
N GLN A 317 -15.44 -42.98 2.36
CA GLN A 317 -16.45 -42.04 2.84
C GLN A 317 -15.83 -40.85 3.59
N SER A 318 -14.86 -41.09 4.48
CA SER A 318 -14.15 -40.04 5.21
C SER A 318 -13.42 -39.08 4.27
N LEU A 319 -12.65 -39.61 3.31
CA LEU A 319 -11.91 -38.83 2.32
C LEU A 319 -12.86 -38.05 1.39
N THR A 320 -14.02 -38.63 1.03
CA THR A 320 -15.03 -37.92 0.23
C THR A 320 -15.58 -36.70 1.00
N CYS A 321 -15.92 -36.88 2.28
CA CYS A 321 -16.37 -35.78 3.13
C CYS A 321 -15.30 -34.70 3.33
N GLU A 322 -14.03 -35.08 3.45
CA GLU A 322 -12.90 -34.15 3.55
C GLU A 322 -12.72 -33.36 2.25
N ILE A 323 -12.75 -34.03 1.10
CA ILE A 323 -12.71 -33.40 -0.23
C ILE A 323 -13.85 -32.39 -0.40
N ASP A 324 -15.07 -32.74 -0.03
CA ASP A 324 -16.23 -31.85 -0.17
C ASP A 324 -16.19 -30.67 0.82
N ALA A 325 -15.66 -30.88 2.03
CA ALA A 325 -15.38 -29.80 2.98
C ALA A 325 -14.31 -28.82 2.43
N LEU A 326 -13.22 -29.34 1.85
CA LEU A 326 -12.15 -28.54 1.24
C LEU A 326 -12.62 -27.78 -0.02
N LYS A 327 -13.51 -28.37 -0.82
CA LYS A 327 -14.18 -27.63 -1.92
C LYS A 327 -15.03 -26.49 -1.36
N SER A 328 -15.83 -26.75 -0.34
CA SER A 328 -16.70 -25.73 0.28
C SER A 328 -15.91 -24.56 0.87
N THR A 329 -14.77 -24.81 1.52
CA THR A 329 -13.89 -23.75 2.04
C THR A 329 -13.17 -23.02 0.91
N ASN A 330 -12.72 -23.71 -0.14
CA ASN A 330 -12.13 -23.08 -1.31
C ASN A 330 -13.12 -22.13 -2.02
N GLU A 331 -14.36 -22.56 -2.26
CA GLU A 331 -15.39 -21.68 -2.82
C GLU A 331 -15.71 -20.48 -1.92
N ALA A 332 -15.69 -20.65 -0.59
CA ALA A 332 -15.90 -19.57 0.35
C ALA A 332 -14.76 -18.53 0.28
N LEU A 333 -13.50 -18.98 0.21
CA LEU A 333 -12.35 -18.10 0.02
C LEU A 333 -12.36 -17.39 -1.34
N LEU A 334 -12.76 -18.08 -2.42
CA LEU A 334 -12.91 -17.46 -3.75
C LEU A 334 -14.05 -16.43 -3.79
N ARG A 335 -15.15 -16.65 -3.06
CA ARG A 335 -16.22 -15.64 -2.91
C ARG A 335 -15.71 -14.43 -2.12
N GLN A 336 -15.05 -14.65 -0.98
CA GLN A 336 -14.46 -13.58 -0.17
C GLN A 336 -13.42 -12.76 -0.97
N MET A 337 -12.59 -13.41 -1.80
CA MET A 337 -11.62 -12.73 -2.64
C MET A 337 -12.31 -11.78 -3.64
N ARG A 338 -13.35 -12.25 -4.33
CA ARG A 338 -14.15 -11.40 -5.24
C ARG A 338 -14.85 -10.27 -4.52
N GLU A 339 -15.43 -10.54 -3.35
CA GLU A 339 -16.06 -9.50 -2.51
C GLU A 339 -15.07 -8.41 -2.09
N MET A 340 -13.80 -8.77 -1.84
CA MET A 340 -12.72 -7.81 -1.56
C MET A 340 -12.27 -7.06 -2.82
N GLU A 341 -12.14 -7.75 -3.96
CA GLU A 341 -11.84 -7.13 -5.27
C GLU A 341 -12.91 -6.10 -5.67
N ASP A 342 -14.19 -6.44 -5.52
CA ASP A 342 -15.33 -5.55 -5.76
C ASP A 342 -15.32 -4.35 -4.80
N GLN A 343 -15.04 -4.57 -3.50
CA GLN A 343 -14.91 -3.49 -2.52
C GLN A 343 -13.78 -2.52 -2.88
N PHE A 344 -12.58 -3.02 -3.22
CA PHE A 344 -11.48 -2.17 -3.67
C PHE A 344 -11.80 -1.47 -5.00
N GLY A 345 -12.52 -2.12 -5.92
CA GLY A 345 -13.01 -1.49 -7.14
C GLY A 345 -13.92 -0.29 -6.88
N LEU A 346 -14.84 -0.42 -5.91
CA LEU A 346 -15.72 0.66 -5.46
C LEU A 346 -14.94 1.78 -4.74
N GLU A 347 -13.96 1.45 -3.90
CA GLU A 347 -13.10 2.45 -3.24
C GLU A 347 -12.29 3.24 -4.27
N VAL A 348 -11.64 2.56 -5.23
CA VAL A 348 -10.87 3.19 -6.31
C VAL A 348 -11.76 4.11 -7.17
N ALA A 349 -12.98 3.67 -7.51
CA ALA A 349 -13.95 4.52 -8.20
C ALA A 349 -14.31 5.77 -7.36
N GLY A 350 -14.56 5.61 -6.06
CA GLY A 350 -14.85 6.74 -5.16
C GLY A 350 -13.68 7.73 -5.01
N TYR A 351 -12.43 7.25 -4.98
CA TYR A 351 -11.26 8.13 -5.01
C TYR A 351 -11.15 8.87 -6.35
N GLN A 352 -11.39 8.19 -7.47
CA GLN A 352 -11.36 8.79 -8.82
C GLN A 352 -12.43 9.87 -8.99
N ASP A 353 -13.65 9.64 -8.50
CA ASP A 353 -14.74 10.62 -8.50
C ASP A 353 -14.39 11.85 -7.64
N ASN A 354 -13.79 11.66 -6.47
CA ASN A 354 -13.35 12.77 -5.62
C ASN A 354 -12.19 13.56 -6.24
N ILE A 355 -11.25 12.90 -6.93
CA ILE A 355 -10.22 13.57 -7.73
C ILE A 355 -10.88 14.41 -8.83
N GLY A 356 -11.79 13.84 -9.62
CA GLY A 356 -12.51 14.55 -10.68
C GLY A 356 -13.29 15.77 -10.18
N ARG A 357 -13.93 15.66 -9.00
CA ARG A 357 -14.59 16.80 -8.32
C ARG A 357 -13.59 17.90 -7.95
N LEU A 358 -12.46 17.55 -7.32
CA LEU A 358 -11.43 18.52 -6.93
C LEU A 358 -10.79 19.20 -8.16
N GLU A 359 -10.55 18.45 -9.24
CA GLU A 359 -10.10 19.00 -10.53
C GLU A 359 -11.13 19.95 -11.16
N GLN A 360 -12.42 19.67 -11.00
CA GLN A 360 -13.49 20.57 -11.45
C GLN A 360 -13.57 21.84 -10.60
N GLU A 361 -13.42 21.74 -9.27
CA GLU A 361 -13.34 22.88 -8.36
C GLU A 361 -12.12 23.77 -8.65
N ILE A 362 -10.96 23.18 -8.94
CA ILE A 362 -9.75 23.91 -9.35
C ILE A 362 -9.97 24.62 -10.69
N ARG A 363 -10.59 23.97 -11.69
CA ARG A 363 -10.93 24.61 -12.97
C ARG A 363 -11.90 25.77 -12.79
N HIS A 364 -12.96 25.58 -12.01
CA HIS A 364 -13.92 26.63 -11.71
C HIS A 364 -13.27 27.85 -11.03
N LEU A 365 -12.45 27.64 -9.99
CA LEU A 365 -11.73 28.72 -9.32
C LEU A 365 -10.72 29.44 -10.23
N LYS A 366 -10.09 28.74 -11.19
CA LYS A 366 -9.24 29.36 -12.22
C LYS A 366 -10.07 30.25 -13.16
N GLU A 367 -11.25 29.80 -13.58
CA GLU A 367 -12.18 30.59 -14.41
C GLU A 367 -12.68 31.83 -13.66
N GLU A 368 -12.99 31.70 -12.36
CA GLU A 368 -13.40 32.81 -11.49
C GLU A 368 -12.28 33.85 -11.35
N MET A 369 -11.04 33.39 -11.08
CA MET A 369 -9.85 34.24 -11.01
C MET A 369 -9.63 35.00 -12.34
N ALA A 370 -9.75 34.30 -13.48
CA ALA A 370 -9.62 34.92 -14.80
C ALA A 370 -10.75 35.91 -15.12
N ARG A 371 -11.94 35.73 -14.54
CA ARG A 371 -13.07 36.68 -14.63
C ARG A 371 -12.77 37.94 -13.84
N HIS A 372 -12.37 37.81 -12.57
CA HIS A 372 -12.01 38.95 -11.73
C HIS A 372 -10.84 39.75 -12.29
N LEU A 373 -9.81 39.10 -12.84
CA LEU A 373 -8.70 39.81 -13.50
C LEU A 373 -9.17 40.66 -14.68
N ARG A 374 -10.18 40.22 -15.45
CA ARG A 374 -10.80 41.03 -16.51
C ARG A 374 -11.60 42.20 -15.92
N GLU A 375 -12.43 41.96 -14.91
CA GLU A 375 -13.20 43.00 -14.21
C GLU A 375 -12.29 44.10 -13.61
N TYR A 376 -11.15 43.71 -13.01
CA TYR A 376 -10.15 44.66 -12.51
C TYR A 376 -9.49 45.45 -13.63
N GLN A 377 -9.17 44.83 -14.77
CA GLN A 377 -8.59 45.53 -15.92
C GLN A 377 -9.58 46.53 -16.52
N ASP A 378 -10.86 46.17 -16.63
CA ASP A 378 -11.92 47.07 -17.11
C ASP A 378 -12.14 48.25 -16.17
N LEU A 379 -12.16 48.02 -14.85
CA LEU A 379 -12.23 49.09 -13.86
C LEU A 379 -11.00 50.01 -13.90
N LEU A 380 -9.80 49.45 -14.12
CA LEU A 380 -8.58 50.24 -14.32
C LEU A 380 -8.66 51.09 -15.59
N ASN A 381 -9.18 50.54 -16.69
CA ASN A 381 -9.40 51.28 -17.94
C ASN A 381 -10.35 52.48 -17.72
N VAL A 382 -11.46 52.27 -17.00
CA VAL A 382 -12.41 53.35 -16.62
C VAL A 382 -11.72 54.39 -15.74
N LYS A 383 -10.93 53.97 -14.74
CA LYS A 383 -10.18 54.89 -13.88
C LYS A 383 -9.19 55.74 -14.67
N MET A 384 -8.49 55.16 -15.64
CA MET A 384 -7.58 55.91 -16.53
C MET A 384 -8.33 56.91 -17.42
N ALA A 385 -9.52 56.57 -17.92
CA ALA A 385 -10.36 57.52 -18.64
C ALA A 385 -10.78 58.70 -17.77
N LEU A 386 -11.21 58.45 -16.52
CA LEU A 386 -11.55 59.48 -15.55
C LEU A 386 -10.35 60.36 -15.15
N ASP A 387 -9.14 59.80 -15.02
CA ASP A 387 -7.92 60.61 -14.79
C ASP A 387 -7.67 61.58 -15.95
N ILE A 388 -7.87 61.12 -17.19
CA ILE A 388 -7.73 61.94 -18.40
C ILE A 388 -8.79 63.05 -18.42
N GLU A 389 -10.05 62.73 -18.12
CA GLU A 389 -11.12 63.72 -17.98
C GLU A 389 -10.82 64.76 -16.89
N ILE A 390 -10.39 64.34 -15.70
CA ILE A 390 -9.99 65.26 -14.63
C ILE A 390 -8.83 66.15 -15.08
N ALA A 391 -7.85 65.61 -15.82
CA ALA A 391 -6.74 66.38 -16.36
C ALA A 391 -7.19 67.37 -17.46
N THR A 392 -8.18 67.04 -18.28
CA THR A 392 -8.73 67.99 -19.28
C THR A 392 -9.59 69.06 -18.63
N TYR A 393 -10.42 68.72 -17.63
CA TYR A 393 -11.18 69.71 -16.85
C TYR A 393 -10.26 70.68 -16.10
N ARG A 394 -9.17 70.20 -15.49
CA ARG A 394 -8.15 71.08 -14.87
C ARG A 394 -7.54 72.05 -15.87
N LYS A 395 -7.12 71.58 -17.05
CA LYS A 395 -6.60 72.45 -18.13
C LYS A 395 -7.63 73.45 -18.66
N LEU A 396 -8.91 73.11 -18.68
CA LEU A 396 -9.98 74.03 -19.07
C LEU A 396 -10.19 75.12 -18.01
N LEU A 397 -10.19 74.76 -16.72
CA LEU A 397 -10.26 75.70 -15.60
C LEU A 397 -9.05 76.65 -15.56
N GLU A 398 -7.83 76.11 -15.69
CA GLU A 398 -6.60 76.89 -15.88
C GLU A 398 -6.69 77.81 -17.13
N GLY A 399 -7.36 77.33 -18.18
CA GLY A 399 -7.64 78.10 -19.40
C GLY A 399 -8.70 79.20 -19.24
N GLU A 400 -9.64 79.06 -18.29
CA GLU A 400 -10.65 80.07 -17.96
C GLU A 400 -10.11 81.12 -16.98
N GLU A 401 -9.30 80.74 -15.99
CA GLU A 401 -8.57 81.71 -15.14
C GLU A 401 -7.64 82.58 -16.01
N ASN A 402 -6.92 81.98 -16.96
CA ASN A 402 -6.13 82.72 -17.93
C ASN A 402 -6.97 83.52 -18.94
N ALA A 403 -8.20 83.09 -19.27
CA ALA A 403 -9.10 83.84 -20.17
C ALA A 403 -9.80 85.03 -19.50
N ILE A 404 -10.05 84.97 -18.18
CA ILE A 404 -10.58 86.09 -17.39
C ILE A 404 -9.50 87.15 -17.18
N PHE A 405 -8.22 86.76 -17.10
CA PHE A 405 -7.12 87.74 -17.08
C PHE A 405 -6.75 88.24 -18.48
N THR A 406 -6.72 87.38 -19.51
CA THR A 406 -6.38 87.75 -20.89
C THR A 406 -7.00 86.85 -21.96
N LYS A 407 -7.88 87.39 -22.80
CA LYS A 407 -8.11 86.92 -24.18
C LYS A 407 -8.47 88.11 -25.09
N PRO A 408 -8.28 88.01 -26.43
CA PRO A 408 -7.79 86.83 -27.19
C PRO A 408 -6.52 87.10 -28.03
N HIS A 409 -5.92 86.05 -28.61
CA HIS A 409 -5.74 85.93 -30.07
C HIS A 409 -5.21 84.55 -30.54
N SER A 410 -5.95 83.93 -31.45
CA SER A 410 -5.48 83.20 -32.66
C SER A 410 -4.68 81.87 -32.63
N THR A 411 -5.41 80.74 -32.75
CA THR A 411 -5.35 79.74 -33.88
C THR A 411 -4.06 78.87 -34.09
N PRO A 412 -4.04 77.76 -34.88
CA PRO A 412 -3.73 76.44 -34.28
C PRO A 412 -2.51 75.70 -34.86
N GLY A 413 -1.84 74.90 -34.03
CA GLY A 413 -0.67 74.07 -34.43
C GLY A 413 -0.97 72.57 -34.52
N PHE A 414 -0.92 72.01 -35.74
CA PHE A 414 -0.96 70.56 -35.99
C PHE A 414 0.35 69.88 -35.54
N THR A 415 0.27 68.80 -34.76
CA THR A 415 1.23 67.68 -34.86
C THR A 415 0.53 66.34 -34.65
N LYS A 416 0.56 65.46 -35.66
CA LYS A 416 0.25 64.03 -35.49
C LYS A 416 1.50 63.35 -34.94
N SER A 417 1.48 62.89 -33.70
CA SER A 417 2.60 62.10 -33.14
C SER A 417 2.32 60.60 -33.26
N SER A 418 3.11 59.93 -34.11
CA SER A 418 3.00 58.50 -34.37
C SER A 418 3.64 57.68 -33.23
N LYS A 419 2.86 57.35 -32.19
CA LYS A 419 3.25 56.40 -31.12
C LYS A 419 2.07 55.55 -30.62
N GLN A 420 1.40 54.84 -31.53
CA GLN A 420 0.31 53.88 -31.20
C GLN A 420 0.38 52.59 -32.04
N GLN A 421 1.55 51.96 -32.13
CA GLN A 421 1.69 50.64 -32.81
C GLN A 421 2.57 49.60 -32.08
N HIS A 422 3.23 49.92 -30.96
CA HIS A 422 4.22 49.01 -30.36
C HIS A 422 3.81 48.26 -29.07
N VAL A 423 2.54 48.32 -28.66
CA VAL A 423 2.05 47.65 -27.42
C VAL A 423 1.17 46.43 -27.70
N ILE A 424 0.66 46.27 -28.93
CA ILE A 424 -0.27 45.17 -29.28
C ILE A 424 0.45 43.82 -29.52
N LEU A 425 1.78 43.81 -29.66
CA LEU A 425 2.56 42.62 -30.02
C LEU A 425 3.17 41.84 -28.83
N LEU A 426 2.88 42.22 -27.59
CA LEU A 426 3.42 41.57 -26.37
C LEU A 426 2.39 40.81 -25.52
N VAL A 427 1.13 40.71 -25.95
CA VAL A 427 0.08 39.94 -25.24
C VAL A 427 -0.08 38.51 -25.81
N GLN A 428 0.46 38.23 -27.01
CA GLN A 428 0.21 36.99 -27.73
C GLN A 428 1.17 35.81 -27.39
N ILE A 429 2.08 35.95 -26.42
CA ILE A 429 3.16 34.97 -26.14
C ILE A 429 3.03 34.29 -24.75
N HIS A 430 1.92 34.49 -24.02
CA HIS A 430 1.71 33.88 -22.69
C HIS A 430 0.35 33.18 -22.51
N THR A 431 -0.25 32.69 -23.61
CA THR A 431 -1.47 31.88 -23.58
C THR A 431 -1.33 30.54 -24.33
N GLU A 432 -0.16 29.92 -24.26
CA GLU A 432 0.03 28.47 -24.46
C GLU A 432 1.00 27.91 -23.40
N GLN A 433 0.44 27.51 -22.26
CA GLN A 433 0.91 26.46 -21.34
C GLN A 433 -0.31 25.81 -20.70
#